data_AF-A0A3Q3IKG6-F1
#
_entry.id   AF-A0A3Q3IKG6-F1
#
_cell.length_a   1.000
_cell.length_b   1.000
_cell.length_c   1.000
_cell.angle_alpha   90.00
_cell.angle_beta   90.00
_cell.angle_gamma   90.00
#
_symmetry.space_group_name_H-M   'P 1'
#
loop_
_entity.id
_entity.type
_entity.pdbx_description
1 polymer ?
#
loop_
_entity_poly.entity_id
_entity_poly.type
_entity_poly.pdbx_seq_one_letter_code
_entity_poly.pdbx_strand_id
1 'polypeptide(L)'
;MSPLCDCCGEHISKLYQQVSVMRKEIKNLRQMLDSACRAHRKHMASLQSAVSKIGLCDPDKDHIPAPPSPAPPQTALERGNIQTVPIGYISSCFSVKNGTPRQPTICGPSRAELRIQQSIFNNPGHALVGLEHWCTAYLILFLFLCLMIIFVFHKNGHLTYKAKVKPPRLNGQRVGVYSTRSPHRPNALGLTLAKLDKIVGECHDRPKFQFLCSPEEAAAAIRGVLSADPRSVYRRTRCRDRLFFFTIDTADITCWFGQGFAEVLQVRPVTCNVGKELFG
;
A
#
# COMPACT_ATOMS: atom_id res chain seq x y z
N MET A 1 17.78 -79.61 18.60
CA MET A 1 16.64 -78.71 18.33
C MET A 1 16.19 -78.18 19.68
N SER A 2 16.57 -76.96 20.03
CA SER A 2 16.26 -76.37 21.34
C SER A 2 14.79 -75.93 21.38
N PRO A 3 14.04 -76.21 22.46
CA PRO A 3 12.65 -75.79 22.56
C PRO A 3 12.60 -74.27 22.70
N LEU A 4 11.81 -73.61 21.85
CA LEU A 4 11.52 -72.19 21.97
C LEU A 4 10.90 -71.93 23.35
N CYS A 5 11.45 -70.96 24.07
CA CYS A 5 10.94 -70.49 25.36
C CYS A 5 9.50 -69.97 25.20
N ASP A 6 8.56 -70.43 26.04
CA ASP A 6 7.14 -70.08 25.98
C ASP A 6 6.88 -68.55 25.99
N CYS A 7 7.74 -67.78 26.65
CA CYS A 7 7.66 -66.31 26.67
C CYS A 7 7.85 -65.65 25.29
N CYS A 8 8.58 -66.29 24.37
CA CYS A 8 8.82 -65.76 23.03
C CYS A 8 7.62 -65.99 22.09
N GLY A 9 6.86 -67.08 22.28
CA GLY A 9 5.69 -67.42 21.48
C GLY A 9 4.54 -66.44 21.67
N GLU A 10 4.27 -66.04 22.92
CA GLU A 10 3.22 -65.06 23.23
C GLU A 10 3.51 -63.68 22.65
N HIS A 11 4.78 -63.25 22.69
CA HIS A 11 5.19 -61.94 22.16
C HIS A 11 5.04 -61.88 20.64
N ILE A 12 5.42 -62.96 19.95
CA ILE A 12 5.24 -63.10 18.50
C ILE A 12 3.74 -63.12 18.14
N SER A 13 2.91 -63.82 18.91
CA SER A 13 1.46 -63.86 18.70
C SER A 13 0.81 -62.46 18.84
N LYS A 14 1.21 -61.69 19.87
CA LYS A 14 0.76 -60.30 20.06
C LYS A 14 1.15 -59.40 18.88
N LEU A 15 2.38 -59.53 18.36
CA LEU A 15 2.83 -58.79 17.19
C LEU A 15 2.02 -59.17 15.93
N TYR A 16 1.74 -60.46 15.71
CA TYR A 16 0.89 -60.90 14.59
C TYR A 16 -0.53 -60.34 14.69
N GLN A 17 -1.09 -60.29 15.90
CA GLN A 17 -2.40 -59.71 16.14
C GLN A 17 -2.41 -58.20 15.87
N GLN A 18 -1.39 -57.47 16.31
CA GLN A 18 -1.23 -56.04 16.02
C GLN A 18 -1.08 -55.78 14.52
N VAL A 19 -0.26 -56.56 13.81
CA VAL A 19 -0.12 -56.45 12.35
C VAL A 19 -1.44 -56.75 11.63
N SER A 20 -2.22 -57.71 12.12
CA SER A 20 -3.55 -58.01 11.58
C SER A 20 -4.53 -56.85 11.76
N VAL A 21 -4.55 -56.23 12.94
CA VAL A 21 -5.36 -55.03 13.21
C VAL A 21 -4.93 -53.87 12.32
N MET A 22 -3.64 -53.58 12.23
CA MET A 22 -3.11 -52.50 11.36
C MET A 22 -3.47 -52.73 9.88
N ARG A 23 -3.39 -53.97 9.39
CA ARG A 23 -3.82 -54.30 8.01
C ARG A 23 -5.30 -54.02 7.79
N LYS A 24 -6.14 -54.33 8.77
CA LYS A 24 -7.59 -54.06 8.73
C LYS A 24 -7.87 -52.55 8.77
N GLU A 25 -7.17 -51.80 9.60
CA GLU A 25 -7.27 -50.34 9.65
C GLU A 25 -6.82 -49.68 8.35
N ILE A 26 -5.70 -50.09 7.77
CA ILE A 26 -5.25 -49.60 6.46
C ILE A 26 -6.30 -49.88 5.38
N LYS A 27 -6.94 -51.06 5.41
CA LYS A 27 -8.02 -51.39 4.48
C LYS A 27 -9.23 -50.48 4.68
N ASN A 28 -9.63 -50.22 5.92
CA ASN A 28 -10.73 -49.31 6.25
C ASN A 28 -10.42 -47.88 5.82
N LEU A 29 -9.21 -47.39 6.08
CA LEU A 29 -8.76 -46.04 5.68
C LEU A 29 -8.80 -45.87 4.16
N ARG A 30 -8.33 -46.86 3.40
CA ARG A 30 -8.42 -46.86 1.94
C ARG A 30 -9.87 -46.80 1.45
N GLN A 31 -10.76 -47.58 2.07
CA GLN A 31 -12.18 -47.59 1.72
C GLN A 31 -12.87 -46.25 2.04
N MET A 32 -12.50 -45.60 3.15
CA MET A 32 -12.99 -44.26 3.49
C MET A 32 -12.47 -43.22 2.50
N LEU A 33 -11.19 -43.27 2.12
CA LEU A 33 -10.60 -42.37 1.13
C LEU A 33 -11.28 -42.50 -0.23
N ASP A 34 -11.52 -43.73 -0.70
CA ASP A 34 -12.23 -43.97 -1.96
C ASP A 34 -13.66 -43.43 -1.93
N SER A 35 -14.34 -43.58 -0.80
CA SER A 35 -15.70 -43.07 -0.60
C SER A 35 -15.74 -41.55 -0.58
N ALA A 36 -14.77 -40.91 0.07
CA ALA A 36 -14.60 -39.46 0.06
C ALA A 36 -14.27 -38.92 -1.35
N CYS A 37 -13.38 -39.59 -2.09
CA CYS A 37 -13.07 -39.24 -3.48
C CYS A 37 -14.29 -39.36 -4.40
N ARG A 38 -15.11 -40.41 -4.23
CA ARG A 38 -16.39 -40.56 -4.96
C ARG A 38 -17.38 -39.46 -4.62
N ALA A 39 -17.54 -39.14 -3.34
CA ALA A 39 -18.40 -38.04 -2.90
C ALA A 39 -17.94 -36.70 -3.49
N HIS A 40 -16.63 -36.42 -3.43
CA HIS A 40 -16.05 -35.20 -4.02
C HIS A 40 -16.30 -35.12 -5.53
N ARG A 41 -16.09 -36.21 -6.28
CA ARG A 41 -16.43 -36.27 -7.73
C ARG A 41 -17.91 -35.98 -7.99
N LYS A 42 -18.81 -36.53 -7.17
CA LYS A 42 -20.25 -36.27 -7.30
C LYS A 42 -20.59 -34.80 -7.03
N HIS A 43 -19.99 -34.20 -6.00
CA HIS A 43 -20.13 -32.77 -5.72
C HIS A 43 -19.63 -31.91 -6.87
N MET A 44 -18.45 -32.21 -7.43
CA MET A 44 -17.89 -31.47 -8.58
C MET A 44 -18.76 -31.60 -9.83
N ALA A 45 -19.30 -32.79 -10.12
CA ALA A 45 -20.23 -32.99 -11.23
C ALA A 45 -21.55 -32.22 -11.03
N SER A 46 -22.06 -32.18 -9.80
CA SER A 46 -23.25 -31.39 -9.45
C SER A 46 -22.99 -29.89 -9.60
N LEU A 47 -21.81 -29.41 -9.18
CA LEU A 47 -21.39 -28.02 -9.34
C LEU A 47 -21.26 -27.65 -10.83
N GLN A 48 -20.62 -28.49 -11.63
CA GLN A 48 -20.52 -28.30 -13.08
C GLN A 48 -21.91 -28.25 -13.73
N SER A 49 -22.83 -29.14 -13.34
CA SER A 49 -24.21 -29.12 -13.84
C SER A 49 -24.94 -27.83 -13.44
N ALA A 50 -24.83 -27.40 -12.18
CA ALA A 50 -25.43 -26.15 -11.70
C ALA A 50 -24.87 -24.93 -12.45
N VAL A 51 -23.55 -24.85 -12.64
CA VAL A 51 -22.89 -23.77 -13.38
C VAL A 51 -23.27 -23.79 -14.86
N SER A 52 -23.39 -24.96 -15.48
CA SER A 52 -23.83 -25.08 -16.88
C SER A 52 -25.30 -24.67 -17.10
N LYS A 53 -26.14 -24.76 -16.06
CA LYS A 53 -27.52 -24.24 -16.10
C LYS A 53 -27.56 -22.72 -15.96
N ILE A 54 -26.50 -22.10 -15.45
CA ILE A 54 -26.31 -20.64 -15.42
C ILE A 54 -25.70 -20.22 -16.77
N GLY A 55 -26.32 -20.68 -17.86
CA GLY A 55 -25.95 -20.34 -19.23
C GLY A 55 -26.12 -18.84 -19.46
N LEU A 56 -25.03 -18.26 -19.96
CA LEU A 56 -24.83 -16.90 -20.48
C LEU A 56 -26.08 -16.31 -21.16
N CYS A 57 -26.46 -15.09 -20.78
CA CYS A 57 -27.30 -14.25 -21.64
C CYS A 57 -26.45 -13.86 -22.87
N ASP A 58 -26.88 -14.28 -24.06
CA ASP A 58 -26.47 -13.66 -25.31
C ASP A 58 -26.99 -12.21 -25.34
N PRO A 59 -26.14 -11.20 -25.60
CA PRO A 59 -26.62 -9.90 -26.00
C PRO A 59 -26.62 -9.83 -27.52
N ASP A 60 -27.77 -9.83 -28.18
CA ASP A 60 -27.87 -9.00 -29.37
C ASP A 60 -29.29 -8.56 -29.79
N LYS A 61 -29.30 -7.28 -30.20
CA LYS A 61 -30.19 -6.55 -31.12
C LYS A 61 -31.41 -5.76 -30.62
N ASP A 62 -31.28 -4.47 -30.96
CA ASP A 62 -32.27 -3.45 -31.28
C ASP A 62 -32.97 -2.71 -30.14
N HIS A 63 -32.30 -1.68 -29.60
CA HIS A 63 -32.96 -0.42 -29.27
C HIS A 63 -32.01 0.78 -29.34
N ILE A 64 -32.36 1.76 -30.17
CA ILE A 64 -31.79 3.12 -30.17
C ILE A 64 -32.27 3.83 -28.90
N PRO A 65 -31.40 4.36 -28.01
CA PRO A 65 -31.86 5.18 -26.91
C PRO A 65 -31.62 6.67 -27.18
N ALA A 66 -32.66 7.46 -26.88
CA ALA A 66 -32.58 8.90 -26.62
C ALA A 66 -31.55 9.22 -25.50
N PRO A 67 -31.00 10.44 -25.42
CA PRO A 67 -29.88 10.73 -24.52
C PRO A 67 -30.30 10.63 -23.03
N PRO A 68 -29.60 9.83 -22.20
CA PRO A 68 -29.95 9.70 -20.78
C PRO A 68 -29.17 10.68 -19.89
N SER A 69 -29.91 11.27 -18.95
CA SER A 69 -29.43 11.94 -17.74
C SER A 69 -28.47 11.03 -16.93
N PRO A 70 -27.46 11.56 -16.20
CA PRO A 70 -26.44 10.74 -15.55
C PRO A 70 -27.02 9.74 -14.53
N ALA A 71 -26.73 8.46 -14.76
CA ALA A 71 -27.17 7.33 -13.94
C ALA A 71 -26.34 7.17 -12.65
N PRO A 72 -26.88 6.57 -11.57
CA PRO A 72 -26.17 6.33 -10.33
C PRO A 72 -24.95 5.39 -10.50
N PRO A 73 -23.89 5.53 -9.69
CA PRO A 73 -22.57 4.90 -9.92
C PRO A 73 -22.57 3.36 -10.01
N GLN A 74 -23.59 2.68 -9.46
CA GLN A 74 -23.69 1.22 -9.48
C GLN A 74 -23.94 0.64 -10.88
N THR A 75 -24.68 1.35 -11.75
CA THR A 75 -24.99 0.85 -13.11
C THR A 75 -23.84 1.04 -14.10
N ALA A 76 -22.81 1.83 -13.77
CA ALA A 76 -21.68 2.09 -14.65
C ALA A 76 -20.66 0.92 -14.66
N LEU A 77 -20.47 0.25 -13.51
CA LEU A 77 -19.52 -0.86 -13.37
C LEU A 77 -19.96 -2.09 -14.18
N GLU A 78 -21.26 -2.39 -14.16
CA GLU A 78 -21.88 -3.50 -14.91
C GLU A 78 -21.80 -3.30 -16.42
N ARG A 79 -21.74 -2.04 -16.88
CA ARG A 79 -21.62 -1.67 -18.30
C ARG A 79 -20.18 -1.64 -18.81
N GLY A 80 -19.19 -1.94 -17.96
CA GLY A 80 -17.78 -2.06 -18.33
C GLY A 80 -17.01 -0.75 -18.52
N ASN A 81 -17.65 0.41 -18.34
CA ASN A 81 -17.00 1.72 -18.44
C ASN A 81 -16.60 2.22 -17.05
N ILE A 82 -15.36 1.94 -16.66
CA ILE A 82 -14.83 2.27 -15.33
C ILE A 82 -14.06 3.58 -15.41
N GLN A 83 -14.61 4.65 -14.82
CA GLN A 83 -13.84 5.86 -14.54
C GLN A 83 -13.15 5.70 -13.19
N THR A 84 -11.83 5.85 -13.17
CA THR A 84 -11.01 5.72 -11.96
C THR A 84 -10.35 7.05 -11.60
N VAL A 85 -10.32 7.37 -10.31
CA VAL A 85 -9.53 8.49 -9.77
C VAL A 85 -8.15 7.94 -9.34
N PRO A 86 -7.04 8.62 -9.65
CA PRO A 86 -5.72 8.18 -9.19
C PRO A 86 -5.65 8.21 -7.67
N ILE A 87 -5.18 7.12 -7.04
CA ILE A 87 -5.02 7.03 -5.57
C ILE A 87 -3.81 7.86 -5.08
N GLY A 88 -2.81 8.04 -5.94
CA GLY A 88 -1.54 8.64 -5.60
C GLY A 88 -0.60 8.71 -6.79
N TYR A 89 0.57 9.31 -6.58
CA TYR A 89 1.60 9.47 -7.59
C TYR A 89 2.89 8.79 -7.15
N ILE A 90 3.54 8.12 -8.10
CA ILE A 90 4.82 7.45 -7.88
C ILE A 90 5.92 8.33 -8.46
N SER A 91 6.91 8.66 -7.65
CA SER A 91 8.18 9.25 -8.06
C SER A 91 9.28 8.20 -7.98
N SER A 92 10.16 8.16 -8.97
CA SER A 92 11.30 7.22 -8.99
C SER A 92 12.53 7.89 -9.59
N CYS A 93 13.69 7.22 -9.48
CA CYS A 93 14.92 7.65 -10.15
C CYS A 93 14.85 7.63 -11.69
N PHE A 94 13.75 7.18 -12.29
CA PHE A 94 13.53 7.17 -13.73
C PHE A 94 12.53 8.27 -14.14
N SER A 95 13.06 9.45 -14.52
CA SER A 95 12.26 10.60 -14.95
C SER A 95 11.71 10.47 -16.38
N VAL A 96 12.37 9.66 -17.22
CA VAL A 96 12.04 9.43 -18.62
C VAL A 96 11.90 7.94 -18.93
N LYS A 97 11.07 7.62 -19.94
CA LYS A 97 10.82 6.23 -20.39
C LYS A 97 12.11 5.54 -20.87
N ASN A 98 13.04 6.30 -21.45
CA ASN A 98 14.33 5.79 -21.88
C ASN A 98 15.19 5.48 -20.65
N GLY A 99 15.78 4.29 -20.58
CA GLY A 99 16.54 3.86 -19.39
C GLY A 99 15.68 3.34 -18.22
N THR A 100 14.35 3.49 -18.24
CA THR A 100 13.49 2.80 -17.27
C THR A 100 13.59 1.28 -17.49
N PRO A 101 13.92 0.49 -16.45
CA PRO A 101 14.10 -0.94 -16.60
C PRO A 101 12.80 -1.62 -17.03
N ARG A 102 12.89 -2.51 -18.02
CA ARG A 102 11.73 -3.25 -18.54
C ARG A 102 11.21 -4.34 -17.59
N GLN A 103 12.01 -4.68 -16.57
CA GLN A 103 11.63 -5.57 -15.48
C GLN A 103 12.17 -4.99 -14.17
N PRO A 104 11.35 -4.96 -13.09
CA PRO A 104 11.72 -4.29 -11.84
C PRO A 104 12.96 -4.90 -11.18
N THR A 105 13.18 -6.21 -11.33
CA THR A 105 14.32 -6.93 -10.73
C THR A 105 15.68 -6.55 -11.32
N ILE A 106 15.72 -5.87 -12.46
CA ILE A 106 16.99 -5.52 -13.15
C ILE A 106 17.76 -4.44 -12.40
N CYS A 107 17.07 -3.57 -11.66
CA CYS A 107 17.69 -2.51 -10.86
C CYS A 107 17.30 -2.68 -9.38
N GLY A 108 17.82 -3.73 -8.76
CA GLY A 108 17.54 -4.11 -7.36
C GLY A 108 17.66 -3.00 -6.30
N PRO A 109 18.65 -2.07 -6.37
CA PRO A 109 18.77 -0.99 -5.38
C PRO A 109 17.91 0.24 -5.71
N SER A 110 17.19 0.27 -6.84
CA SER A 110 16.36 1.42 -7.18
C SER A 110 15.23 1.62 -6.17
N ARG A 111 15.07 2.86 -5.70
CA ARG A 111 14.01 3.26 -4.77
C ARG A 111 13.01 4.16 -5.48
N ALA A 112 11.77 4.11 -5.01
CA ALA A 112 10.67 4.93 -5.48
C ALA A 112 9.80 5.34 -4.29
N GLU A 113 9.18 6.51 -4.39
CA GLU A 113 8.27 7.07 -3.40
C GLU A 113 6.85 7.05 -3.97
N LEU A 114 5.91 6.41 -3.27
CA LEU A 114 4.48 6.46 -3.59
C LEU A 114 3.80 7.45 -2.62
N ARG A 115 3.34 8.58 -3.16
CA ARG A 115 2.57 9.58 -2.40
C ARG A 115 1.08 9.35 -2.62
N ILE A 116 0.37 8.94 -1.56
CA ILE A 116 -1.08 8.75 -1.58
C ILE A 116 -1.75 10.10 -1.40
N GLN A 117 -2.77 10.42 -2.20
CA GLN A 117 -3.52 11.66 -2.05
C GLN A 117 -4.47 11.55 -0.85
N GLN A 118 -4.41 12.54 0.03
CA GLN A 118 -5.24 12.58 1.24
C GLN A 118 -6.73 12.76 0.94
N SER A 119 -7.06 13.48 -0.14
CA SER A 119 -8.43 13.85 -0.50
C SER A 119 -9.32 12.66 -0.89
N ILE A 120 -8.76 11.45 -0.94
CA ILE A 120 -9.43 10.23 -1.41
C ILE A 120 -10.05 9.48 -0.25
N PHE A 121 -9.45 9.55 0.93
CA PHE A 121 -9.93 8.86 2.12
C PHE A 121 -10.23 9.89 3.20
N ASN A 122 -11.38 9.76 3.87
CA ASN A 122 -11.71 10.63 5.01
C ASN A 122 -10.64 10.56 6.11
N ASN A 123 -9.94 9.41 6.23
CA ASN A 123 -8.81 9.21 7.12
C ASN A 123 -7.69 8.39 6.43
N PRO A 124 -6.74 9.03 5.72
CA PRO A 124 -5.73 8.30 4.93
C PRO A 124 -4.80 7.43 5.78
N GLY A 125 -4.57 7.79 7.04
CA GLY A 125 -3.75 7.02 7.97
C GLY A 125 -4.29 5.62 8.26
N HIS A 126 -5.62 5.44 8.28
CA HIS A 126 -6.25 4.14 8.54
C HIS A 126 -5.99 3.12 7.41
N ALA A 127 -5.82 3.59 6.16
CA ALA A 127 -5.49 2.72 5.03
C ALA A 127 -4.09 2.12 5.12
N LEU A 128 -3.22 2.67 5.98
CA LEU A 128 -1.83 2.24 6.16
C LEU A 128 -1.61 1.44 7.46
N VAL A 129 -2.61 1.38 8.35
CA VAL A 129 -2.54 0.61 9.59
C VAL A 129 -2.34 -0.88 9.27
N GLY A 130 -1.36 -1.50 9.92
CA GLY A 130 -1.06 -2.92 9.71
C GLY A 130 0.03 -3.20 8.67
N LEU A 131 0.44 -2.23 7.85
CA LEU A 131 1.58 -2.42 6.94
C LEU A 131 2.94 -2.41 7.66
N GLU A 132 3.02 -1.78 8.83
CA GLU A 132 4.27 -1.60 9.59
C GLU A 132 4.67 -2.84 10.43
N HIS A 133 3.69 -3.65 10.87
CA HIS A 133 3.91 -4.75 11.83
C HIS A 133 4.65 -5.97 11.28
N TRP A 134 4.92 -6.04 9.98
CA TRP A 134 5.48 -7.22 9.31
C TRP A 134 6.94 -7.07 8.87
N CYS A 135 7.58 -5.91 9.13
CA CYS A 135 8.96 -5.65 8.74
C CYS A 135 10.02 -6.25 9.69
N THR A 136 9.68 -6.54 10.95
CA THR A 136 10.68 -6.85 12.00
C THR A 136 10.95 -8.35 12.21
N ALA A 137 10.21 -9.25 11.55
CA ALA A 137 10.24 -10.68 11.86
C ALA A 137 10.49 -11.54 10.60
N TYR A 138 11.73 -12.03 10.48
CA TYR A 138 12.18 -13.19 9.70
C TYR A 138 12.26 -13.08 8.15
N LEU A 139 13.49 -13.29 7.69
CA LEU A 139 13.99 -13.46 6.30
C LEU A 139 13.22 -14.50 5.45
N ILE A 140 12.36 -15.33 6.05
CA ILE A 140 11.60 -16.41 5.37
C ILE A 140 10.29 -15.87 4.73
N LEU A 141 9.90 -14.63 5.05
CA LEU A 141 8.66 -14.01 4.58
C LEU A 141 8.85 -13.06 3.37
N PHE A 142 9.83 -13.32 2.48
CA PHE A 142 10.09 -12.47 1.31
C PHE A 142 8.89 -12.41 0.34
N LEU A 143 8.00 -13.41 0.37
CA LEU A 143 6.80 -13.46 -0.48
C LEU A 143 5.61 -12.65 0.07
N PHE A 144 5.45 -12.48 1.39
CA PHE A 144 4.29 -11.76 1.95
C PHE A 144 4.51 -10.24 2.11
N LEU A 145 5.76 -9.75 2.08
CA LEU A 145 6.06 -8.32 2.21
C LEU A 145 6.31 -7.62 0.86
N CYS A 146 5.72 -8.13 -0.22
CA CYS A 146 5.71 -7.47 -1.52
C CYS A 146 4.37 -6.75 -1.72
N LEU A 147 4.40 -5.41 -1.74
CA LEU A 147 3.25 -4.62 -2.14
C LEU A 147 2.99 -4.81 -3.64
N MET A 148 1.75 -5.15 -3.97
CA MET A 148 1.29 -5.17 -5.35
C MET A 148 0.76 -3.78 -5.72
N ILE A 149 1.50 -3.07 -6.56
CA ILE A 149 1.16 -1.73 -7.00
C ILE A 149 0.60 -1.81 -8.41
N ILE A 150 -0.65 -1.35 -8.57
CA ILE A 150 -1.29 -1.14 -9.87
C ILE A 150 -1.14 0.34 -10.23
N PHE A 151 -0.61 0.63 -11.41
CA PHE A 151 -0.39 2.00 -11.86
C PHE A 151 -0.78 2.18 -13.32
N VAL A 152 -1.07 3.41 -13.75
CA VAL A 152 -1.44 3.72 -15.13
C VAL A 152 -0.22 4.21 -15.90
N PHE A 153 0.04 3.66 -17.09
CA PHE A 153 1.04 4.20 -18.02
C PHE A 153 0.50 5.46 -18.71
N HIS A 154 0.50 6.57 -17.98
CA HIS A 154 -0.04 7.87 -18.41
C HIS A 154 0.55 8.41 -19.74
N LYS A 155 1.78 8.02 -20.09
CA LYS A 155 2.42 8.42 -21.38
C LYS A 155 2.06 7.52 -22.58
N ASN A 156 1.21 6.50 -22.40
CA ASN A 156 0.82 5.57 -23.48
C ASN A 156 -0.59 5.85 -24.03
N GLY A 157 -0.93 7.12 -24.26
CA GLY A 157 -2.21 7.55 -24.84
C GLY A 157 -2.26 7.37 -26.36
N HIS A 158 -2.41 6.12 -26.84
CA HIS A 158 -2.61 5.87 -28.27
C HIS A 158 -4.11 5.87 -28.60
N LEU A 159 -4.53 6.65 -29.61
CA LEU A 159 -5.92 6.63 -30.14
C LEU A 159 -6.29 5.31 -30.84
N THR A 160 -5.29 4.47 -31.15
CA THR A 160 -5.46 3.22 -31.88
C THR A 160 -4.64 2.10 -31.23
N TYR A 161 -5.33 1.04 -30.79
CA TYR A 161 -4.70 -0.12 -30.18
C TYR A 161 -4.33 -1.15 -31.26
N LYS A 162 -3.07 -1.57 -31.28
CA LYS A 162 -2.60 -2.63 -32.18
C LYS A 162 -2.78 -3.98 -31.48
N ALA A 163 -3.37 -4.96 -32.16
CA ALA A 163 -3.56 -6.32 -31.61
C ALA A 163 -2.24 -7.10 -31.42
N LYS A 164 -1.18 -6.72 -32.14
CA LYS A 164 0.15 -7.35 -32.07
C LYS A 164 1.23 -6.33 -31.73
N VAL A 165 2.22 -6.77 -30.96
CA VAL A 165 3.41 -6.01 -30.55
C VAL A 165 4.68 -6.78 -30.88
N LYS A 166 5.82 -6.08 -30.88
CA LYS A 166 7.16 -6.63 -31.15
C LYS A 166 8.00 -6.54 -29.86
N PRO A 167 8.01 -7.56 -29.00
CA PRO A 167 8.80 -7.54 -27.77
C PRO A 167 10.30 -7.54 -28.08
N PRO A 168 11.13 -6.82 -27.29
CA PRO A 168 12.56 -6.69 -27.56
C PRO A 168 13.34 -8.01 -27.46
N ARG A 169 12.85 -8.96 -26.65
CA ARG A 169 13.50 -10.27 -26.43
C ARG A 169 13.11 -11.34 -27.46
N LEU A 170 12.23 -11.04 -28.41
CA LEU A 170 11.69 -12.03 -29.35
C LEU A 170 12.30 -11.95 -30.77
N ASN A 171 13.54 -11.44 -30.91
CA ASN A 171 14.25 -11.29 -32.21
C ASN A 171 13.39 -10.69 -33.34
N GLY A 172 12.47 -9.82 -32.95
CA GLY A 172 11.60 -9.10 -33.86
C GLY A 172 10.33 -9.82 -34.34
N GLN A 173 10.01 -10.98 -33.78
CA GLN A 173 8.72 -11.63 -33.97
C GLN A 173 7.57 -10.78 -33.38
N ARG A 174 6.40 -10.86 -34.03
CA ARG A 174 5.17 -10.19 -33.60
C ARG A 174 4.27 -11.16 -32.85
N VAL A 175 3.90 -10.82 -31.63
CA VAL A 175 3.00 -11.61 -30.77
C VAL A 175 1.82 -10.77 -30.32
N GLY A 176 0.74 -11.43 -29.88
CA GLY A 176 -0.45 -10.74 -29.36
C GLY A 176 -0.11 -9.85 -28.17
N VAL A 177 -0.83 -8.73 -28.00
CA VAL A 177 -0.57 -7.84 -26.85
C VAL A 177 -0.75 -8.56 -25.52
N TYR A 178 -1.80 -9.37 -25.39
CA TYR A 178 -2.14 -10.09 -24.16
C TYR A 178 -1.18 -11.23 -23.80
N SER A 179 -0.36 -11.71 -24.75
CA SER A 179 0.70 -12.67 -24.46
C SER A 179 1.98 -11.99 -23.94
N THR A 180 1.94 -10.68 -23.67
CA THR A 180 3.10 -9.88 -23.26
C THR A 180 2.76 -8.92 -22.13
N ARG A 181 3.77 -8.32 -21.52
CA ARG A 181 3.61 -7.21 -20.56
C ARG A 181 3.68 -5.83 -21.23
N SER A 182 3.47 -5.75 -22.55
CA SER A 182 3.58 -4.49 -23.31
C SER A 182 2.64 -3.42 -22.77
N PRO A 183 3.11 -2.20 -22.51
CA PRO A 183 2.30 -1.16 -21.90
C PRO A 183 1.38 -0.47 -22.94
N HIS A 184 1.46 -0.88 -24.22
CA HIS A 184 0.57 -0.48 -25.32
C HIS A 184 -0.63 -1.42 -25.38
N ARG A 185 -1.64 -1.17 -24.54
CA ARG A 185 -2.87 -1.98 -24.41
C ARG A 185 -4.08 -1.07 -24.21
N PRO A 186 -5.32 -1.54 -24.47
CA PRO A 186 -6.55 -0.77 -24.26
C PRO A 186 -6.60 -0.07 -22.90
N ASN A 187 -6.44 -0.87 -21.83
CA ASN A 187 -6.33 -0.37 -20.47
C ASN A 187 -4.88 -0.39 -20.04
N ALA A 188 -4.22 0.76 -20.03
CA ALA A 188 -2.78 0.91 -19.78
C ALA A 188 -2.39 0.71 -18.30
N LEU A 189 -2.91 -0.34 -17.64
CA LEU A 189 -2.65 -0.69 -16.24
C LEU A 189 -1.41 -1.55 -16.11
N GLY A 190 -0.34 -1.04 -15.50
CA GLY A 190 0.84 -1.77 -15.06
C GLY A 190 0.66 -2.39 -13.69
N LEU A 191 1.41 -3.45 -13.43
CA LEU A 191 1.50 -4.12 -12.14
C LEU A 191 2.97 -4.29 -11.79
N THR A 192 3.34 -3.94 -10.57
CA THR A 192 4.68 -4.20 -10.03
C THR A 192 4.58 -4.77 -8.62
N LEU A 193 5.52 -5.64 -8.29
CA LEU A 193 5.77 -6.08 -6.93
C LEU A 193 6.93 -5.25 -6.38
N ALA A 194 6.72 -4.58 -5.26
CA ALA A 194 7.72 -3.74 -4.63
C ALA A 194 7.88 -4.13 -3.16
N LYS A 195 9.13 -4.16 -2.68
CA LYS A 195 9.40 -4.29 -1.26
C LYS A 195 9.09 -2.97 -0.57
N LEU A 196 8.30 -3.01 0.49
CA LEU A 196 8.09 -1.85 1.35
C LEU A 196 9.36 -1.63 2.18
N ASP A 197 9.93 -0.43 2.08
CA ASP A 197 11.13 -0.05 2.82
C ASP A 197 10.78 0.69 4.11
N LYS A 198 9.99 1.76 3.99
CA LYS A 198 9.52 2.57 5.11
C LYS A 198 8.18 3.19 4.77
N ILE A 199 7.31 3.31 5.77
CA ILE A 199 6.13 4.17 5.71
C ILE A 199 6.49 5.48 6.42
N VAL A 200 6.31 6.58 5.71
CA VAL A 200 6.34 7.91 6.30
C VAL A 200 4.88 8.34 6.34
N GLY A 201 4.24 8.12 7.48
CA GLY A 201 2.98 8.81 7.77
C GLY A 201 3.24 10.29 7.66
N GLU A 202 2.23 11.07 7.27
CA GLU A 202 2.39 12.51 7.26
C GLU A 202 2.96 12.94 8.60
N CYS A 203 4.15 13.55 8.55
CA CYS A 203 4.34 14.70 9.40
C CYS A 203 3.12 15.55 9.07
N HIS A 204 2.12 15.57 9.95
CA HIS A 204 1.55 16.86 10.26
C HIS A 204 2.76 17.78 10.28
N ASP A 205 2.79 18.79 9.43
CA ASP A 205 3.72 19.91 9.52
C ASP A 205 3.41 20.62 10.85
N ARG A 206 3.55 19.89 11.96
CA ARG A 206 3.72 20.46 13.27
C ARG A 206 5.04 21.17 13.09
N PRO A 207 5.04 22.49 13.11
CA PRO A 207 6.27 23.24 13.02
C PRO A 207 7.21 22.68 14.07
N LYS A 208 8.32 22.11 13.61
CA LYS A 208 9.37 21.61 14.48
C LYS A 208 10.40 22.70 14.57
N PHE A 209 10.79 22.99 15.80
CA PHE A 209 11.99 23.72 16.08
C PHE A 209 13.17 23.08 15.33
N GLN A 210 13.96 23.90 14.63
CA GLN A 210 15.12 23.44 13.89
C GLN A 210 16.30 23.14 14.82
N PHE A 211 16.40 23.90 15.92
CA PHE A 211 17.51 23.86 16.85
C PHE A 211 17.10 23.43 18.26
N LEU A 212 15.86 23.73 18.70
CA LEU A 212 15.38 23.30 20.03
C LEU A 212 14.90 21.84 19.97
N CYS A 213 15.40 21.02 20.90
CA CYS A 213 15.22 19.57 20.88
C CYS A 213 13.98 19.10 21.68
N SER A 214 13.45 19.94 22.59
CA SER A 214 12.26 19.60 23.39
C SER A 214 11.34 20.80 23.64
N PRO A 215 10.04 20.57 23.95
CA PRO A 215 9.12 21.64 24.32
C PRO A 215 9.50 22.31 25.66
N GLU A 216 10.11 21.57 26.59
CA GLU A 216 10.61 22.15 27.84
C GLU A 216 11.77 23.11 27.57
N GLU A 217 12.67 22.75 26.65
CA GLU A 217 13.80 23.58 26.22
C GLU A 217 13.33 24.87 25.55
N ALA A 218 12.35 24.77 24.64
CA ALA A 218 11.74 25.93 24.00
C ALA A 218 11.07 26.87 25.02
N ALA A 219 10.33 26.32 25.98
CA ALA A 219 9.72 27.11 27.04
C ALA A 219 10.77 27.77 27.95
N ALA A 220 11.88 27.09 28.24
CA ALA A 220 12.98 27.66 29.02
C ALA A 220 13.66 28.82 28.27
N ALA A 221 13.89 28.67 26.97
CA ALA A 221 14.49 29.72 26.15
C ALA A 221 13.58 30.96 26.06
N ILE A 222 12.27 30.78 25.84
CA ILE A 222 11.28 31.87 25.85
C ILE A 222 11.27 32.58 27.21
N ARG A 223 11.25 31.82 28.32
CA ARG A 223 11.32 32.41 29.67
C ARG A 223 12.60 33.23 29.86
N GLY A 224 13.76 32.72 29.43
CA GLY A 224 15.03 33.43 29.53
C GLY A 224 15.03 34.78 28.80
N VAL A 225 14.49 34.80 27.57
CA VAL A 225 14.34 36.05 26.80
C VAL A 225 13.43 37.04 27.53
N LEU A 226 12.26 36.59 28.01
CA LEU A 226 11.30 37.46 28.68
C LEU A 226 11.82 38.01 30.02
N SER A 227 12.55 37.20 30.79
CA SER A 227 13.16 37.62 32.05
C SER A 227 14.23 38.70 31.88
N ALA A 228 14.93 38.71 30.74
CA ALA A 228 15.92 39.75 30.43
C ALA A 228 15.29 41.09 29.94
N ASP A 229 13.99 41.09 29.67
CA ASP A 229 13.25 42.16 28.97
C ASP A 229 13.95 42.57 27.64
N PRO A 230 13.57 41.97 26.50
CA PRO A 230 14.21 42.24 25.21
C PRO A 230 13.89 43.65 24.65
N ARG A 231 13.00 44.42 25.31
CA ARG A 231 12.62 45.75 24.83
C ARG A 231 13.74 46.76 25.11
N SER A 232 14.00 47.64 24.15
CA SER A 232 14.94 48.76 24.35
C SER A 232 14.44 49.72 25.44
N VAL A 233 15.37 50.41 26.10
CA VAL A 233 15.05 51.44 27.13
C VAL A 233 14.08 52.50 26.58
N TYR A 234 14.26 52.90 25.31
CA TYR A 234 13.33 53.78 24.62
C TYR A 234 11.91 53.22 24.60
N ARG A 235 11.73 51.96 24.19
CA ARG A 235 10.41 51.34 24.10
C ARG A 235 9.75 51.16 25.46
N ARG A 236 10.53 50.89 26.52
CA ARG A 236 10.01 50.79 27.90
C ARG A 236 9.49 52.13 28.44
N THR A 237 10.09 53.25 28.04
CA THR A 237 9.83 54.56 28.62
C THR A 237 8.91 55.44 27.77
N ARG A 238 8.97 55.33 26.44
CA ARG A 238 8.34 56.25 25.49
C ARG A 238 7.16 55.64 24.73
N CYS A 239 7.06 54.32 24.63
CA CYS A 239 5.97 53.66 23.90
C CYS A 239 4.82 53.31 24.85
N ARG A 240 3.59 53.68 24.46
CA ARG A 240 2.36 53.26 25.16
C ARG A 240 1.99 51.81 24.89
N ASP A 241 2.43 51.28 23.75
CA ASP A 241 2.18 49.91 23.34
C ASP A 241 3.01 48.93 24.19
N ARG A 242 2.31 47.96 24.78
CA ARG A 242 2.86 46.93 25.66
C ARG A 242 3.04 45.59 24.95
N LEU A 243 2.60 45.47 23.70
CA LEU A 243 2.87 44.33 22.85
C LEU A 243 4.33 44.35 22.38
N PHE A 244 4.94 43.17 22.38
CA PHE A 244 6.25 42.92 21.82
C PHE A 244 6.22 41.60 21.06
N PHE A 245 6.98 41.54 19.98
CA PHE A 245 7.11 40.35 19.16
C PHE A 245 8.59 40.04 18.97
N PHE A 246 8.93 38.75 19.02
CA PHE A 246 10.25 38.27 18.69
C PHE A 246 10.18 36.87 18.10
N THR A 247 11.20 36.51 17.34
CA THR A 247 11.31 35.19 16.71
C THR A 247 12.32 34.36 17.48
N ILE A 248 11.97 33.11 17.78
CA ILE A 248 12.91 32.13 18.31
C ILE A 248 12.81 30.86 17.48
N ASP A 249 13.96 30.46 16.90
CA ASP A 249 14.05 29.30 16.01
C ASP A 249 13.02 29.44 14.85
N THR A 250 12.06 28.53 14.73
CA THR A 250 11.00 28.57 13.72
C THR A 250 9.65 29.10 14.26
N ALA A 251 9.64 29.87 15.36
CA ALA A 251 8.42 30.39 15.97
C ALA A 251 8.43 31.91 16.23
N ASP A 252 7.34 32.57 15.84
CA ASP A 252 6.99 33.95 16.21
C ASP A 252 6.26 33.96 17.56
N ILE A 253 6.81 34.70 18.51
CA ILE A 253 6.27 34.86 19.86
C ILE A 253 5.72 36.27 20.01
N THR A 254 4.43 36.38 20.32
CA THR A 254 3.78 37.64 20.72
C THR A 254 3.60 37.64 22.23
N CYS A 255 4.13 38.66 22.89
CA CYS A 255 4.05 38.81 24.33
C CYS A 255 3.59 40.21 24.75
N TRP A 256 2.99 40.29 25.93
CA TRP A 256 2.55 41.51 26.58
C TRP A 256 3.36 41.77 27.83
N PHE A 257 3.84 43.00 27.98
CA PHE A 257 4.61 43.42 29.16
C PHE A 257 3.79 44.34 30.07
N GLY A 258 3.54 43.89 31.29
CA GLY A 258 2.89 44.66 32.36
C GLY A 258 3.89 45.25 33.36
N GLN A 259 3.38 45.73 34.50
CA GLN A 259 4.24 46.18 35.60
C GLN A 259 4.85 44.98 36.31
N GLY A 260 6.09 44.63 35.96
CA GLY A 260 6.85 43.54 36.59
C GLY A 260 6.50 42.14 36.09
N PHE A 261 5.71 42.00 35.01
CA PHE A 261 5.40 40.71 34.41
C PHE A 261 5.47 40.76 32.87
N ALA A 262 5.69 39.59 32.28
CA ALA A 262 5.61 39.35 30.85
C ALA A 262 4.76 38.11 30.59
N GLU A 263 3.77 38.22 29.71
CA GLU A 263 2.86 37.13 29.37
C GLU A 263 2.97 36.82 27.88
N VAL A 264 3.07 35.53 27.52
CA VAL A 264 3.04 35.09 26.14
C VAL A 264 1.58 34.97 25.70
N LEU A 265 1.17 35.81 24.76
CA LEU A 265 -0.19 35.81 24.23
C LEU A 265 -0.36 34.82 23.09
N GLN A 266 0.67 34.65 22.26
CA GLN A 266 0.58 33.80 21.09
C GLN A 266 1.94 33.26 20.64
N VAL A 267 1.95 32.01 20.21
CA VAL A 267 3.08 31.34 19.56
C VAL A 267 2.60 30.88 18.20
N ARG A 268 3.22 31.37 17.11
CA ARG A 268 2.91 30.97 15.74
C ARG A 268 4.17 30.43 15.07
N PRO A 269 4.08 29.45 14.16
CA PRO A 269 5.22 29.10 13.33
C PRO A 269 5.55 30.17 12.32
N VAL A 270 6.84 30.39 12.10
CA VAL A 270 7.35 31.20 10.99
C VAL A 270 7.05 30.42 9.71
N THR A 271 6.09 30.90 8.91
CA THR A 271 5.81 30.31 7.60
C THR A 271 6.96 30.62 6.67
N CYS A 272 7.87 29.67 6.47
CA CYS A 272 8.78 29.71 5.33
C CYS A 272 7.95 29.60 4.06
N ASN A 273 7.70 30.73 3.38
CA ASN A 273 7.34 30.71 1.97
C ASN A 273 8.55 30.18 1.19
N VAL A 274 8.71 28.85 1.17
CA VAL A 274 9.58 28.21 0.19
C VAL A 274 8.94 28.48 -1.16
N GLY A 275 9.60 29.35 -1.93
CA GLY A 275 9.10 29.90 -3.18
C GLY A 275 8.53 28.82 -4.09
N LYS A 276 7.25 28.98 -4.43
CA LYS A 276 6.74 28.58 -5.74
C LYS A 276 7.38 29.49 -6.81
N GLU A 277 8.68 29.36 -7.03
CA GLU A 277 9.27 29.80 -8.30
C GLU A 277 9.12 28.65 -9.28
N LEU A 278 7.99 28.71 -9.98
CA LEU A 278 7.78 28.07 -11.27
C LEU A 278 8.88 28.57 -12.21
N PHE A 279 9.92 27.76 -12.44
CA PHE A 279 10.73 27.92 -13.63
C PHE A 279 9.88 27.49 -14.83
N GLY A 280 9.66 28.44 -15.72
CA GLY A 280 9.07 28.25 -17.05
C GLY A 280 10.01 27.57 -18.04
#